data_AF-A0A9X1R4G7-F1
#
_entry.id   AF-A0A9X1R4G7-F1
#
_cell.length_a   1.000
_cell.length_b   1.000
_cell.length_c   1.000
_cell.angle_alpha   90.00
_cell.angle_beta   90.00
_cell.angle_gamma   90.00
#
_symmetry.space_group_name_H-M   'P 1'
#
loop_
_entity.id
_entity.type
_entity.pdbx_description
1 polymer ?
#
loop_
_entity_poly.entity_id
_entity_poly.type
_entity_poly.pdbx_seq_one_letter_code
_entity_poly.pdbx_strand_id
1 'polypeptide(L)'
;MKIVLKALILLFILSCSNKQSSETKKNAIKIDTISYTYHGFNHHRKLELLSNKDFIRFESVASCFGDARIEKHFGKYELTDSTLTLNPEKVELTVYSSFPEEKDRKDTLQYGADSLKINTSFQIFEWKNKEYLLSEKYDSLRNYDFRNDYEKFAYYYNIGEEPNVSGKYLTRIKKDTTINIAWNINKIPKEYQNDFLKKPISVKIVDRKKIVEKDDYDPGSELVSWYIKIDKGKEDGIKKGFHFTTEDDEYFIDIDSVQSKVSFGKCYIYNMDEQYFRIGTEMRTKWKQ
;
A
#
# COMPACT_ATOMS: atom_id res chain seq x y z
N MET A 1 -47.38 28.96 -23.71
CA MET A 1 -46.12 29.34 -23.01
C MET A 1 -45.36 28.14 -22.41
N LYS A 2 -45.28 26.98 -23.10
CA LYS A 2 -44.51 25.79 -22.67
C LYS A 2 -43.69 25.13 -23.78
N ILE A 3 -43.66 25.72 -24.98
CA ILE A 3 -42.91 25.21 -26.14
C ILE A 3 -41.60 25.99 -26.33
N VAL A 4 -41.55 27.26 -25.93
CA VAL A 4 -40.34 28.10 -26.04
C VAL A 4 -39.24 27.69 -25.04
N LEU A 5 -39.60 27.09 -23.89
CA LEU A 5 -38.63 26.69 -22.86
C LEU A 5 -37.84 25.41 -23.23
N LYS A 6 -38.36 24.59 -24.16
CA LYS A 6 -37.64 23.37 -24.60
C LYS A 6 -36.58 23.64 -25.68
N ALA A 7 -36.66 24.78 -26.36
CA ALA A 7 -35.67 25.18 -27.38
C ALA A 7 -34.42 25.85 -26.76
N LEU A 8 -34.52 26.45 -25.57
CA LEU A 8 -33.37 27.10 -24.91
C LEU A 8 -32.37 26.11 -24.30
N ILE A 9 -32.80 24.89 -23.96
CA ILE A 9 -31.94 23.89 -23.31
C ILE A 9 -31.04 23.15 -24.33
N LEU A 10 -31.41 23.14 -25.62
CA LEU A 10 -30.58 22.51 -26.67
C LEU A 10 -29.41 23.37 -27.15
N LEU A 11 -29.38 24.67 -26.86
CA LEU A 11 -28.31 25.58 -27.31
C LEU A 11 -27.10 25.65 -26.37
N PHE A 12 -27.17 25.03 -25.19
CA PHE A 12 -26.03 25.00 -24.25
C PHE A 12 -25.02 23.86 -24.51
N ILE A 13 -25.29 22.96 -25.46
CA ILE A 13 -24.45 21.77 -25.71
C ILE A 13 -23.45 21.96 -26.88
N LEU A 14 -23.36 23.16 -27.46
CA LEU A 14 -22.52 23.42 -28.65
C LEU A 14 -21.43 24.48 -28.47
N SER A 15 -21.10 24.88 -27.23
CA SER A 15 -20.02 25.86 -26.98
C SER A 15 -18.84 25.31 -26.16
N CYS A 16 -18.52 24.01 -26.32
CA CYS A 16 -17.14 23.56 -26.12
C CYS A 16 -16.37 23.83 -27.41
N SER A 17 -15.93 25.08 -27.57
CA SER A 17 -14.91 25.41 -28.55
C SER A 17 -13.65 24.65 -28.15
N ASN A 18 -13.23 23.71 -29.00
CA ASN A 18 -11.92 23.10 -28.93
C ASN A 18 -10.89 24.19 -29.22
N LYS A 19 -10.48 24.93 -28.19
CA LYS A 19 -9.16 25.57 -28.18
C LYS A 19 -8.14 24.44 -28.12
N GLN A 20 -7.80 23.95 -29.29
CA GLN A 20 -6.61 23.14 -29.51
C GLN A 20 -5.44 24.07 -29.14
N SER A 21 -4.99 23.99 -27.89
CA SER A 21 -3.79 24.71 -27.47
C SER A 21 -2.68 24.21 -28.38
N SER A 22 -2.08 25.12 -29.13
CA SER A 22 -0.82 24.86 -29.82
C SER A 22 0.25 24.64 -28.76
N GLU A 23 0.26 23.45 -28.16
CA GLU A 23 1.43 22.94 -27.47
C GLU A 23 2.52 22.88 -28.52
N THR A 24 3.40 23.88 -28.44
CA THR A 24 4.70 23.84 -29.05
C THR A 24 5.34 22.57 -28.51
N LYS A 25 5.30 21.48 -29.28
CA LYS A 25 6.11 20.29 -29.05
C LYS A 25 7.56 20.75 -29.18
N LYS A 26 8.11 21.37 -28.13
CA LYS A 26 9.53 21.29 -27.85
C LYS A 26 9.82 19.80 -27.91
N ASN A 27 10.73 19.42 -28.79
CA ASN A 27 11.23 18.07 -28.91
C ASN A 27 11.64 17.60 -27.51
N ALA A 28 10.71 16.93 -26.82
CA ALA A 28 10.99 16.27 -25.57
C ALA A 28 11.93 15.14 -25.97
N ILE A 29 13.21 15.32 -25.63
CA ILE A 29 14.21 14.27 -25.74
C ILE A 29 13.57 13.06 -25.05
N LYS A 30 13.32 12.00 -25.81
CA LYS A 30 12.74 10.77 -25.29
C LYS A 30 13.85 10.08 -24.52
N ILE A 31 14.04 10.53 -23.28
CA ILE A 31 14.98 9.96 -22.33
C ILE A 31 14.42 8.58 -21.98
N ASP A 32 15.17 7.52 -22.26
CA ASP A 32 14.82 6.19 -21.77
C ASP A 32 14.70 6.26 -20.25
N THR A 33 13.48 6.01 -19.77
CA THR A 33 13.10 6.21 -18.38
C THR A 33 12.59 4.90 -17.83
N ILE A 34 13.24 4.40 -16.77
CA ILE A 34 12.67 3.32 -15.97
C ILE A 34 11.75 3.97 -14.93
N SER A 35 10.49 3.55 -14.90
CA SER A 35 9.50 4.09 -13.95
C SER A 35 8.99 2.98 -13.05
N TYR A 36 9.11 3.19 -11.73
CA TYR A 36 8.41 2.41 -10.72
C TYR A 36 7.27 3.23 -10.12
N THR A 37 6.19 2.59 -9.75
CA THR A 37 4.99 3.23 -9.23
C THR A 37 4.36 2.44 -8.10
N TYR A 38 3.62 3.17 -7.27
CA TYR A 38 2.65 2.66 -6.32
C TYR A 38 1.43 3.59 -6.35
N HIS A 39 0.25 2.99 -6.34
CA HIS A 39 -1.03 3.69 -6.32
C HIS A 39 -1.87 3.10 -5.19
N GLY A 40 -2.29 3.94 -4.25
CA GLY A 40 -3.23 3.60 -3.20
C GLY A 40 -4.23 4.73 -2.96
N PHE A 41 -5.18 4.50 -2.05
CA PHE A 41 -6.18 5.51 -1.72
C PHE A 41 -5.51 6.75 -1.12
N ASN A 42 -5.71 7.91 -1.76
CA ASN A 42 -5.11 9.19 -1.41
C ASN A 42 -3.57 9.17 -1.25
N HIS A 43 -2.88 8.14 -1.77
CA HIS A 43 -1.43 8.00 -1.61
C HIS A 43 -0.82 7.45 -2.89
N HIS A 44 0.09 8.23 -3.47
CA HIS A 44 0.72 7.90 -4.75
C HIS A 44 2.23 8.06 -4.65
N ARG A 45 2.99 7.12 -5.22
CA ARG A 45 4.44 7.21 -5.33
C ARG A 45 4.88 6.85 -6.74
N LYS A 46 5.88 7.57 -7.24
CA LYS A 46 6.52 7.30 -8.52
C LYS A 46 8.01 7.55 -8.39
N LEU A 47 8.82 6.68 -8.98
CA LEU A 47 10.27 6.86 -9.10
C LEU A 47 10.65 6.71 -10.57
N GLU A 48 11.17 7.79 -11.14
CA GLU A 48 11.70 7.82 -12.51
C GLU A 48 13.22 7.83 -12.45
N LEU A 49 13.84 6.84 -13.07
CA LEU A 49 15.28 6.76 -13.29
C LEU A 49 15.57 7.16 -14.73
N LEU A 50 16.22 8.31 -14.89
CA LEU A 50 16.52 8.89 -16.19
C LEU A 50 17.83 8.31 -16.76
N SER A 51 17.97 8.30 -18.08
CA SER A 51 19.16 7.73 -18.74
C SER A 51 20.47 8.47 -18.41
N ASN A 52 20.38 9.73 -17.99
CA ASN A 52 21.51 10.58 -17.57
C ASN A 52 21.93 10.36 -16.10
N LYS A 53 21.48 9.28 -15.47
CA LYS A 53 21.75 8.91 -14.06
C LYS A 53 21.10 9.83 -13.01
N ASP A 54 20.17 10.67 -13.42
CA ASP A 54 19.31 11.41 -12.49
C ASP A 54 18.08 10.58 -12.10
N PHE A 55 17.55 10.80 -10.91
CA PHE A 55 16.23 10.30 -10.54
C PHE A 55 15.28 11.44 -10.16
N ILE A 56 14.00 11.16 -10.34
CA ILE A 56 12.89 11.98 -9.82
C ILE A 56 11.97 11.05 -9.05
N ARG A 57 11.89 11.23 -7.74
CA ARG A 57 10.90 10.54 -6.89
C ARG A 57 9.78 11.50 -6.57
N PHE A 58 8.56 11.16 -6.97
CA PHE A 58 7.34 11.86 -6.60
C PHE A 58 6.59 11.09 -5.53
N GLU A 59 6.06 11.80 -4.54
CA GLU A 59 5.09 11.27 -3.59
C GLU A 59 3.98 12.29 -3.35
N SER A 60 2.73 11.83 -3.31
CA SER A 60 1.57 12.64 -2.96
C SER A 60 0.73 11.91 -1.92
N VAL A 61 0.41 12.60 -0.83
CA VAL A 61 -0.48 12.14 0.23
C VAL A 61 -1.58 13.18 0.41
N ALA A 62 -2.84 12.77 0.29
CA ALA A 62 -3.99 13.65 0.51
C ALA A 62 -4.79 13.20 1.73
N SER A 63 -5.34 14.15 2.49
CA SER A 63 -6.32 13.87 3.54
C SER A 63 -7.70 13.74 2.91
N CYS A 64 -8.63 13.09 3.63
CA CYS A 64 -10.04 13.06 3.24
C CYS A 64 -10.73 14.43 3.41
N PHE A 65 -10.07 15.40 4.05
CA PHE A 65 -10.59 16.72 4.36
C PHE A 65 -10.10 17.81 3.39
N GLY A 66 -9.26 17.44 2.40
CA GLY A 66 -8.82 18.32 1.31
C GLY A 66 -7.38 18.81 1.42
N ASP A 67 -6.68 18.53 2.52
CA ASP A 67 -5.24 18.82 2.64
C ASP A 67 -4.45 17.88 1.73
N ALA A 68 -3.34 18.36 1.20
CA ALA A 68 -2.45 17.51 0.42
C ALA A 68 -0.98 17.90 0.60
N ARG A 69 -0.12 16.90 0.60
CA ARG A 69 1.33 17.06 0.64
C ARG A 69 1.93 16.37 -0.55
N ILE A 70 2.65 17.13 -1.36
CA ILE A 70 3.35 16.66 -2.55
C ILE A 70 4.85 16.90 -2.38
N GLU A 71 5.63 15.87 -2.67
CA GLU A 71 7.08 15.92 -2.60
C GLU A 71 7.71 15.41 -3.88
N LYS A 72 8.75 16.10 -4.32
CA LYS A 72 9.62 15.66 -5.40
C LYS A 72 11.06 15.67 -4.91
N HIS A 73 11.67 14.49 -4.82
CA HIS A 73 13.10 14.34 -4.55
C HIS A 73 13.86 14.20 -5.86
N PHE A 74 14.96 14.92 -5.96
CA PHE A 74 15.86 14.92 -7.10
C PHE A 74 17.27 14.54 -6.65
N GLY A 75 18.01 13.85 -7.50
CA GLY A 75 19.41 13.53 -7.26
C GLY A 75 19.93 12.51 -8.25
N LYS A 76 21.01 11.84 -7.87
CA LYS A 76 21.67 10.79 -8.69
C LYS A 76 21.29 9.40 -8.24
N TYR A 77 21.40 8.42 -9.13
CA TYR A 77 21.22 7.01 -8.76
C TYR A 77 22.33 6.12 -9.30
N GLU A 78 22.54 5.02 -8.59
CA GLU A 78 23.36 3.88 -8.99
C GLU A 78 22.48 2.65 -9.08
N LEU A 79 22.53 1.96 -10.22
CA LEU A 79 21.69 0.80 -10.53
C LEU A 79 22.58 -0.36 -10.96
N THR A 80 22.42 -1.50 -10.32
CA THR A 80 22.96 -2.79 -10.74
C THR A 80 21.81 -3.74 -11.11
N ASP A 81 22.13 -4.98 -11.48
CA ASP A 81 21.11 -6.00 -11.76
C ASP A 81 20.28 -6.40 -10.51
N SER A 82 20.75 -6.08 -9.31
CA SER A 82 20.13 -6.54 -8.06
C SER A 82 19.88 -5.43 -7.04
N THR A 83 20.40 -4.22 -7.26
CA THR A 83 20.31 -3.12 -6.28
C THR A 83 20.11 -1.78 -6.96
N LEU A 84 19.39 -0.91 -6.27
CA LEU A 84 19.22 0.51 -6.62
C LEU A 84 19.56 1.36 -5.40
N THR A 85 20.49 2.31 -5.59
CA THR A 85 20.85 3.31 -4.58
C THR A 85 20.52 4.70 -5.11
N LEU A 86 19.87 5.51 -4.27
CA LEU A 86 19.50 6.89 -4.55
C LEU A 86 20.35 7.84 -3.70
N ASN A 87 20.90 8.86 -4.34
CA ASN A 87 21.66 9.94 -3.72
C ASN A 87 20.88 11.25 -3.90
N PRO A 88 19.83 11.48 -3.07
CA PRO A 88 19.03 12.70 -3.12
C PRO A 88 19.85 13.94 -2.76
N GLU A 89 19.62 15.02 -3.50
CA GLU A 89 20.32 16.31 -3.34
C GLU A 89 19.32 17.42 -2.99
N LYS A 90 18.14 17.41 -3.62
CA LYS A 90 17.13 18.47 -3.49
C LYS A 90 15.73 17.88 -3.30
N VAL A 91 14.89 18.62 -2.56
CA VAL A 91 13.46 18.35 -2.40
C VAL A 91 12.64 19.57 -2.82
N GLU A 92 11.59 19.36 -3.60
CA GLU A 92 10.50 20.31 -3.79
C GLU A 92 9.29 19.85 -2.98
N LEU A 93 8.84 20.68 -2.05
CA LEU A 93 7.71 20.41 -1.17
C LEU A 93 6.57 21.35 -1.53
N THR A 94 5.38 20.80 -1.73
CA THR A 94 4.12 21.56 -1.79
C THR A 94 3.17 21.04 -0.73
N VAL A 95 2.61 21.94 0.08
CA VAL A 95 1.58 21.63 1.08
C VAL A 95 0.36 22.48 0.78
N TYR A 96 -0.77 21.81 0.62
CA TYR A 96 -2.10 22.38 0.48
C TYR A 96 -2.83 22.22 1.80
N SER A 97 -3.50 23.28 2.24
CA SER A 97 -4.33 23.26 3.44
C SER A 97 -5.81 23.38 3.06
N SER A 98 -6.64 22.64 3.78
CA SER A 98 -8.10 22.76 3.72
C SER A 98 -8.61 23.93 4.56
N PHE A 99 -7.78 24.49 5.46
CA PHE A 99 -8.14 25.62 6.31
C PHE A 99 -8.02 26.94 5.53
N PRO A 100 -9.10 27.73 5.39
CA PRO A 100 -9.09 28.97 4.61
C PRO A 100 -8.07 30.00 5.10
N GLU A 101 -7.72 29.98 6.38
CA GLU A 101 -6.78 30.91 7.00
C GLU A 101 -5.31 30.54 6.71
N GLU A 102 -5.05 29.29 6.36
CA GLU A 102 -3.72 28.79 6.05
C GLU A 102 -3.41 28.96 4.57
N LYS A 103 -2.17 29.37 4.27
CA LYS A 103 -1.72 29.53 2.89
C LYS A 103 -1.00 28.27 2.43
N ASP A 104 -1.29 27.86 1.21
CA ASP A 104 -0.50 26.87 0.49
C ASP A 104 0.99 27.23 0.53
N ARG A 105 1.82 26.23 0.79
CA ARG A 105 3.26 26.40 0.95
C ARG A 105 3.99 25.67 -0.17
N LYS A 106 4.97 26.33 -0.78
CA LYS A 106 5.86 25.75 -1.79
C LYS A 106 7.30 26.10 -1.49
N ASP A 107 8.13 25.09 -1.24
CA ASP A 107 9.54 25.27 -0.94
C ASP A 107 10.42 24.41 -1.84
N THR A 108 11.63 24.91 -2.07
CA THR A 108 12.78 24.13 -2.54
C THR A 108 13.80 24.07 -1.42
N LEU A 109 14.16 22.86 -1.00
CA LEU A 109 15.04 22.60 0.13
C LEU A 109 16.20 21.71 -0.30
N GLN A 110 17.37 21.90 0.31
CA GLN A 110 18.45 20.92 0.23
C GLN A 110 18.02 19.65 0.97
N TYR A 111 18.39 18.49 0.43
CA TYR A 111 18.11 17.22 1.08
C TYR A 111 18.90 17.09 2.39
N GLY A 112 18.27 16.56 3.43
CA GLY A 112 18.93 16.31 4.73
C GLY A 112 18.03 16.45 5.94
N ALA A 113 16.95 17.23 5.84
CA ALA A 113 15.96 17.33 6.91
C ALA A 113 15.31 15.98 7.20
N ASP A 114 15.27 15.57 8.47
CA ASP A 114 14.79 14.23 8.87
C ASP A 114 13.38 13.95 8.36
N SER A 115 12.46 14.91 8.44
CA SER A 115 11.06 14.76 7.98
C SER A 115 10.87 14.56 6.47
N LEU A 116 11.92 14.78 5.68
CA LEU A 116 11.93 14.66 4.23
C LEU A 116 12.79 13.50 3.74
N LYS A 117 13.34 12.69 4.65
CA LYS A 117 14.11 11.51 4.29
C LYS A 117 13.23 10.48 3.59
N ILE A 118 13.87 9.73 2.69
CA ILE A 118 13.26 8.68 1.90
C ILE A 118 14.13 7.43 1.99
N ASN A 119 13.57 6.27 1.69
CA ASN A 119 14.37 5.09 1.43
C ASN A 119 15.27 5.33 0.22
N THR A 120 16.57 5.08 0.40
CA THR A 120 17.61 5.35 -0.60
C THR A 120 18.34 4.10 -1.05
N SER A 121 18.04 2.93 -0.49
CA SER A 121 18.69 1.67 -0.86
C SER A 121 17.62 0.60 -0.99
N PHE A 122 17.59 -0.05 -2.15
CA PHE A 122 16.61 -1.04 -2.50
C PHE A 122 17.29 -2.26 -3.08
N GLN A 123 16.80 -3.45 -2.74
CA GLN A 123 17.04 -4.64 -3.55
C GLN A 123 15.97 -4.74 -4.63
N ILE A 124 16.40 -5.23 -5.79
CA ILE A 124 15.56 -5.44 -6.95
C ILE A 124 15.14 -6.90 -6.96
N PHE A 125 13.84 -7.13 -6.83
CA PHE A 125 13.26 -8.46 -6.83
C PHE A 125 12.34 -8.62 -8.04
N GLU A 126 12.43 -9.75 -8.74
CA GLU A 126 11.59 -10.05 -9.91
C GLU A 126 10.73 -11.28 -9.65
N TRP A 127 9.42 -11.13 -9.87
CA TRP A 127 8.46 -12.23 -9.82
C TRP A 127 7.30 -11.98 -10.77
N LYS A 128 6.90 -13.02 -11.53
CA LYS A 128 5.96 -12.92 -12.65
C LYS A 128 6.41 -11.82 -13.62
N ASN A 129 5.51 -10.92 -14.02
CA ASN A 129 5.81 -9.79 -14.90
C ASN A 129 6.16 -8.49 -14.14
N LYS A 130 6.45 -8.59 -12.84
CA LYS A 130 6.73 -7.44 -11.98
C LYS A 130 8.16 -7.45 -11.47
N GLU A 131 8.69 -6.24 -11.34
CA GLU A 131 9.91 -5.95 -10.61
C GLU A 131 9.57 -5.03 -9.45
N TYR A 132 10.12 -5.37 -8.29
CA TYR A 132 9.82 -4.78 -7.00
C TYR A 132 11.09 -4.15 -6.43
N LEU A 133 10.93 -2.96 -5.84
CA LEU A 133 11.98 -2.31 -5.06
C LEU A 133 11.66 -2.50 -3.58
N LEU A 134 12.43 -3.34 -2.89
CA LEU A 134 12.24 -3.65 -1.48
C LEU A 134 13.38 -3.06 -0.65
N SER A 135 13.04 -2.31 0.40
CA SER A 135 13.98 -1.73 1.36
C SER A 135 13.79 -2.34 2.76
N GLU A 136 14.91 -2.56 3.45
CA GLU A 136 14.94 -2.96 4.87
C GLU A 136 14.62 -1.79 5.81
N LYS A 137 14.80 -0.55 5.33
CA LYS A 137 14.47 0.64 6.12
C LYS A 137 12.96 0.84 6.20
N TYR A 138 12.48 1.01 7.43
CA TYR A 138 11.12 1.47 7.69
C TYR A 138 10.92 2.86 7.13
N ASP A 139 9.83 3.05 6.40
CA ASP A 139 9.34 4.38 6.02
C ASP A 139 8.60 5.01 7.22
N SER A 140 9.31 5.10 8.35
CA SER A 140 8.76 5.34 9.69
C SER A 140 8.23 6.77 9.88
N LEU A 141 8.58 7.68 8.98
CA LEU A 141 8.17 9.08 9.07
C LEU A 141 6.73 9.29 8.61
N ARG A 142 6.10 8.31 7.96
CA ARG A 142 4.78 8.46 7.32
C ARG A 142 3.84 7.28 7.45
N ASN A 143 4.31 6.17 7.99
CA ASN A 143 3.51 4.96 8.15
C ASN A 143 3.57 4.53 9.61
N TYR A 144 2.43 4.39 10.26
CA TYR A 144 2.29 3.73 11.57
C TYR A 144 2.57 2.22 11.49
N ASP A 145 2.83 1.70 10.29
CA ASP A 145 3.19 0.31 10.07
C ASP A 145 4.67 0.09 10.40
N PHE A 146 4.93 -0.68 11.45
CA PHE A 146 6.26 -1.08 11.91
C PHE A 146 6.87 -2.18 11.04
N ARG A 147 6.46 -2.31 9.77
CA ARG A 147 6.92 -3.33 8.83
C ARG A 147 7.74 -2.71 7.69
N ASN A 148 8.90 -3.29 7.41
CA ASN A 148 9.70 -2.94 6.24
C ASN A 148 9.10 -3.54 4.95
N ASP A 149 9.70 -3.28 3.79
CA ASP A 149 9.13 -3.74 2.53
C ASP A 149 9.09 -5.26 2.40
N TYR A 150 10.03 -6.00 2.99
CA TYR A 150 10.04 -7.46 2.96
C TYR A 150 8.93 -8.06 3.84
N GLU A 151 8.76 -7.53 5.05
CA GLU A 151 7.70 -7.98 5.97
C GLU A 151 6.31 -7.69 5.38
N LYS A 152 6.13 -6.52 4.75
CA LYS A 152 4.90 -6.19 4.02
C LYS A 152 4.71 -7.11 2.82
N PHE A 153 5.75 -7.34 2.03
CA PHE A 153 5.67 -8.23 0.88
C PHE A 153 5.29 -9.66 1.31
N ALA A 154 5.89 -10.18 2.39
CA ALA A 154 5.55 -11.48 2.96
C ALA A 154 4.09 -11.55 3.41
N TYR A 155 3.58 -10.49 4.05
CA TYR A 155 2.17 -10.39 4.44
C TYR A 155 1.25 -10.52 3.22
N TYR A 156 1.40 -9.68 2.20
CA TYR A 156 0.54 -9.70 1.01
C TYR A 156 0.69 -10.98 0.18
N TYR A 157 1.89 -11.57 0.16
CA TYR A 157 2.13 -12.89 -0.42
C TYR A 157 1.33 -13.98 0.31
N ASN A 158 1.40 -13.99 1.64
CA ASN A 158 0.79 -15.01 2.49
C ASN A 158 -0.75 -14.97 2.47
N ILE A 159 -1.33 -13.79 2.21
CA ILE A 159 -2.78 -13.63 2.03
C ILE A 159 -3.27 -13.83 0.60
N GLY A 160 -2.34 -13.97 -0.35
CA GLY A 160 -2.67 -14.19 -1.76
C GLY A 160 -3.09 -12.94 -2.52
N GLU A 161 -2.86 -11.76 -1.94
CA GLU A 161 -3.13 -10.49 -2.61
C GLU A 161 -2.03 -10.09 -3.58
N GLU A 162 -0.77 -10.49 -3.34
CA GLU A 162 0.29 -10.30 -4.33
C GLU A 162 0.15 -11.29 -5.50
N PRO A 163 0.27 -10.84 -6.77
CA PRO A 163 0.80 -9.55 -7.21
C PRO A 163 -0.24 -8.44 -7.43
N ASN A 164 -1.50 -8.63 -7.07
CA ASN A 164 -2.58 -7.71 -7.44
C ASN A 164 -2.60 -6.44 -6.59
N VAL A 165 -2.26 -6.54 -5.30
CA VAL A 165 -2.17 -5.40 -4.37
C VAL A 165 -0.70 -5.13 -4.07
N SER A 166 -0.23 -3.91 -4.36
CA SER A 166 1.13 -3.50 -3.98
C SER A 166 1.15 -2.94 -2.56
N GLY A 167 1.91 -3.57 -1.66
CA GLY A 167 2.08 -3.21 -0.24
C GLY A 167 2.84 -1.90 0.04
N LYS A 168 2.49 -0.82 -0.67
CA LYS A 168 3.11 0.52 -0.60
C LYS A 168 4.56 0.63 -1.07
N TYR A 169 5.17 -0.46 -1.55
CA TYR A 169 6.47 -0.45 -2.23
C TYR A 169 6.33 -0.11 -3.71
N LEU A 170 7.43 0.37 -4.29
CA LEU A 170 7.53 0.76 -5.69
C LEU A 170 7.66 -0.49 -6.59
N THR A 171 6.82 -0.58 -7.62
CA THR A 171 6.83 -1.71 -8.57
C THR A 171 6.83 -1.23 -10.02
N ARG A 172 7.33 -2.04 -10.95
CA ARG A 172 7.15 -1.81 -12.38
C ARG A 172 6.76 -3.09 -13.10
N ILE A 173 6.00 -2.97 -14.19
CA ILE A 173 5.69 -4.09 -15.08
C ILE A 173 6.80 -4.18 -16.14
N LYS A 174 7.46 -5.33 -16.25
CA LYS A 174 8.43 -5.59 -17.32
C LYS A 174 7.69 -5.93 -18.61
N LYS A 175 8.05 -5.26 -19.71
CA LYS A 175 7.45 -5.49 -21.04
C LYS A 175 7.87 -6.83 -21.66
N ASP A 176 9.02 -7.37 -21.25
CA ASP A 176 9.51 -8.65 -21.72
C ASP A 176 8.90 -9.79 -20.89
N THR A 177 8.07 -10.60 -21.53
CA THR A 177 6.97 -11.36 -20.94
C THR A 177 7.34 -12.80 -20.62
N THR A 178 8.25 -13.02 -19.67
CA THR A 178 8.23 -14.30 -18.94
C THR A 178 7.25 -14.17 -17.76
N ILE A 179 5.95 -14.23 -18.07
CA ILE A 179 4.87 -14.16 -17.06
C ILE A 179 4.98 -15.32 -16.03
N ASN A 180 5.70 -16.38 -16.39
CA ASN A 180 5.84 -17.62 -15.64
C ASN A 180 7.17 -17.74 -14.85
N ILE A 181 7.75 -16.64 -14.37
CA ILE A 181 8.87 -16.74 -13.41
C ILE A 181 8.32 -17.33 -12.10
N ALA A 182 8.77 -18.54 -11.77
CA ALA A 182 8.40 -19.21 -10.53
C ALA A 182 8.88 -18.41 -9.31
N TRP A 183 8.10 -18.48 -8.24
CA TRP A 183 8.49 -17.91 -6.95
C TRP A 183 9.80 -18.54 -6.47
N ASN A 184 10.81 -17.71 -6.15
CA ASN A 184 12.09 -18.14 -5.63
C ASN A 184 12.45 -17.38 -4.35
N ILE A 185 12.15 -18.00 -3.21
CA ILE A 185 12.41 -17.45 -1.88
C ILE A 185 13.89 -17.13 -1.63
N ASN A 186 14.83 -17.79 -2.32
CA ASN A 186 16.27 -17.58 -2.11
C ASN A 186 16.74 -16.20 -2.59
N LYS A 187 15.93 -15.47 -3.36
CA LYS A 187 16.18 -14.07 -3.72
C LYS A 187 15.86 -13.09 -2.58
N ILE A 188 15.15 -13.53 -1.55
CA ILE A 188 14.83 -12.72 -0.37
C ILE A 188 15.97 -12.86 0.66
N PRO A 189 16.38 -11.81 1.38
CA PRO A 189 17.37 -11.91 2.45
C PRO A 189 16.98 -12.96 3.49
N LYS A 190 17.97 -13.73 3.96
CA LYS A 190 17.76 -14.92 4.81
C LYS A 190 16.91 -14.65 6.05
N GLU A 191 17.05 -13.46 6.63
CA GLU A 191 16.30 -13.04 7.82
C GLU A 191 14.78 -12.95 7.60
N TYR A 192 14.34 -12.58 6.39
CA TYR A 192 12.90 -12.47 6.06
C TYR A 192 12.32 -13.75 5.43
N GLN A 193 13.15 -14.72 5.03
CA GLN A 193 12.66 -15.91 4.33
C GLN A 193 11.63 -16.72 5.15
N ASN A 194 11.77 -16.70 6.48
CA ASN A 194 10.86 -17.40 7.40
C ASN A 194 9.50 -16.73 7.57
N ASP A 195 9.29 -15.56 6.98
CA ASP A 195 7.99 -14.88 7.00
C ASP A 195 7.11 -15.30 5.83
N PHE A 196 7.65 -16.03 4.86
CA PHE A 196 6.91 -16.56 3.72
C PHE A 196 6.39 -17.97 4.00
N LEU A 197 5.07 -18.14 3.91
CA LEU A 197 4.43 -19.42 4.07
C LEU A 197 4.64 -20.29 2.83
N LYS A 198 5.19 -21.50 3.04
CA LYS A 198 5.33 -22.50 1.97
C LYS A 198 3.98 -23.04 1.50
N LYS A 199 3.00 -23.09 2.39
CA LYS A 199 1.62 -23.50 2.14
C LYS A 199 0.69 -22.65 3.02
N PRO A 200 -0.53 -22.34 2.55
CA PRO A 200 -1.54 -21.70 3.39
C PRO A 200 -1.79 -22.51 4.66
N ILE A 201 -1.99 -21.81 5.78
CA ILE A 201 -2.38 -22.44 7.04
C ILE A 201 -3.90 -22.36 7.14
N SER A 202 -4.54 -23.49 7.39
CA SER A 202 -5.98 -23.59 7.72
C SER A 202 -6.14 -23.75 9.23
N VAL A 203 -7.10 -23.04 9.81
CA VAL A 203 -7.42 -23.01 11.24
C VAL A 203 -8.92 -23.04 11.45
N LYS A 204 -9.37 -23.37 12.65
CA LYS A 204 -10.77 -23.24 13.06
C LYS A 204 -10.91 -22.34 14.27
N ILE A 205 -11.99 -21.55 14.28
CA ILE A 205 -12.40 -20.81 15.47
C ILE A 205 -12.82 -21.84 16.54
N VAL A 206 -12.19 -21.79 17.72
CA VAL A 206 -12.51 -22.70 18.84
C VAL A 206 -13.13 -21.99 20.03
N ASP A 207 -12.96 -20.67 20.13
CA ASP A 207 -13.58 -19.87 21.17
C ASP A 207 -13.72 -18.42 20.69
N ARG A 208 -14.69 -17.70 21.25
CA ARG A 208 -14.92 -16.29 20.97
C ARG A 208 -15.46 -15.58 22.20
N LYS A 209 -14.99 -14.36 22.43
CA LYS A 209 -15.44 -13.51 23.52
C LYS A 209 -15.76 -12.11 23.02
N LYS A 210 -17.01 -11.69 23.20
CA LYS A 210 -17.45 -10.32 22.97
C LYS A 210 -16.82 -9.41 24.03
N ILE A 211 -16.26 -8.30 23.59
CA ILE A 211 -15.83 -7.20 24.44
C ILE A 211 -16.71 -6.01 24.08
N VAL A 212 -17.21 -5.35 25.12
CA VAL A 212 -17.98 -4.11 25.00
C VAL A 212 -17.23 -3.06 25.80
N GLU A 213 -16.73 -2.06 25.09
CA GLU A 213 -16.03 -0.90 25.66
C GLU A 213 -16.89 0.34 25.42
N LYS A 214 -16.74 1.37 26.26
CA LYS A 214 -17.40 2.65 26.00
C LYS A 214 -16.62 3.37 24.90
N ASP A 215 -17.34 3.99 23.97
CA ASP A 215 -16.68 4.88 23.01
C ASP A 215 -16.38 6.22 23.70
N ASP A 216 -15.09 6.54 23.81
CA ASP A 216 -14.63 7.80 24.38
C ASP A 216 -15.00 9.01 23.49
N TYR A 217 -15.28 8.79 22.20
CA TYR A 217 -15.65 9.81 21.23
C TYR A 217 -17.17 9.98 21.07
N ASP A 218 -17.94 8.92 21.30
CA ASP A 218 -19.41 8.96 21.39
C ASP A 218 -19.89 8.21 22.64
N PRO A 219 -19.97 8.88 23.81
CA PRO A 219 -20.32 8.26 25.08
C PRO A 219 -21.71 7.60 25.13
N GLY A 220 -22.56 7.83 24.12
CA GLY A 220 -23.85 7.16 23.94
C GLY A 220 -23.76 5.84 23.17
N SER A 221 -22.57 5.48 22.68
CA SER A 221 -22.31 4.30 21.85
C SER A 221 -21.34 3.31 22.52
N GLU A 222 -21.45 2.05 22.11
CA GLU A 222 -20.60 0.96 22.58
C GLU A 222 -19.63 0.53 21.48
N LEU A 223 -18.34 0.46 21.82
CA LEU A 223 -17.34 -0.19 20.99
C LEU A 223 -17.41 -1.69 21.20
N VAL A 224 -17.92 -2.40 20.19
CA VAL A 224 -17.97 -3.86 20.20
C VAL A 224 -16.77 -4.41 19.45
N SER A 225 -15.99 -5.23 20.12
CA SER A 225 -14.93 -6.03 19.51
C SER A 225 -15.04 -7.50 19.92
N TRP A 226 -14.37 -8.37 19.17
CA TRP A 226 -14.35 -9.80 19.44
C TRP A 226 -12.92 -10.29 19.59
N TYR A 227 -12.64 -10.97 20.70
CA TYR A 227 -11.50 -11.85 20.82
C TYR A 227 -11.85 -13.19 20.21
N ILE A 228 -11.02 -13.65 19.27
CA ILE A 228 -11.15 -14.96 18.65
C ILE A 228 -9.97 -15.82 19.05
N LYS A 229 -10.24 -17.07 19.37
CA LYS A 229 -9.23 -18.11 19.58
C LYS A 229 -9.30 -19.12 18.44
N ILE A 230 -8.13 -19.49 17.92
CA ILE A 230 -7.98 -20.50 16.87
C ILE A 230 -7.22 -21.74 17.37
N ASP A 231 -7.47 -22.87 16.72
CA ASP A 231 -6.98 -24.21 17.08
C ASP A 231 -5.50 -24.51 16.75
N LYS A 232 -4.72 -23.49 16.38
CA LYS A 232 -3.31 -23.62 16.01
C LYS A 232 -2.44 -22.56 16.65
N GLY A 233 -1.18 -22.90 16.90
CA GLY A 233 -0.22 -22.06 17.64
C GLY A 233 1.18 -22.05 17.04
N LYS A 234 2.18 -21.79 17.89
CA LYS A 234 3.60 -21.78 17.51
C LYS A 234 4.06 -23.11 16.90
N GLU A 235 3.54 -24.23 17.40
CA GLU A 235 3.87 -25.57 16.89
C GLU A 235 3.44 -25.75 15.41
N ASP A 236 2.41 -25.02 14.99
CA ASP A 236 1.91 -24.99 13.62
C ASP A 236 2.58 -23.90 12.76
N GLY A 237 3.56 -23.18 13.30
CA GLY A 237 4.26 -22.09 12.62
C GLY A 237 3.50 -20.76 12.59
N ILE A 238 2.45 -20.59 13.40
CA ILE A 238 1.74 -19.30 13.51
C ILE A 238 2.60 -18.28 14.27
N LYS A 239 2.59 -17.05 13.78
CA LYS A 239 3.26 -15.89 14.38
C LYS A 239 2.27 -14.74 14.58
N LYS A 240 2.64 -13.79 15.45
CA LYS A 240 1.94 -12.52 15.57
C LYS A 240 1.94 -11.78 14.22
N GLY A 241 0.83 -11.15 13.86
CA GLY A 241 0.64 -10.43 12.61
C GLY A 241 0.23 -11.31 11.41
N PHE A 242 0.04 -12.62 11.62
CA PHE A 242 -0.59 -13.44 10.59
C PHE A 242 -2.06 -13.06 10.44
N HIS A 243 -2.50 -13.01 9.19
CA HIS A 243 -3.86 -12.70 8.81
C HIS A 243 -4.57 -13.98 8.40
N PHE A 244 -5.80 -14.15 8.87
CA PHE A 244 -6.67 -15.24 8.48
C PHE A 244 -8.01 -14.65 8.05
N THR A 245 -8.55 -15.14 6.95
CA THR A 245 -9.86 -14.74 6.42
C THR A 245 -10.74 -15.97 6.17
N THR A 246 -12.06 -15.79 6.15
CA THR A 246 -13.03 -16.80 5.71
C THR A 246 -13.05 -16.93 4.19
N GLU A 247 -13.66 -17.98 3.65
CA GLU A 247 -13.62 -18.26 2.20
C GLU A 247 -14.33 -17.18 1.36
N ASP A 248 -15.37 -16.60 1.93
CA ASP A 248 -16.18 -15.49 1.37
C ASP A 248 -15.54 -14.11 1.57
N ASP A 249 -14.42 -14.03 2.29
CA ASP A 249 -13.73 -12.79 2.67
C ASP A 249 -14.60 -11.82 3.51
N GLU A 250 -15.66 -12.34 4.14
CA GLU A 250 -16.56 -11.53 4.98
C GLU A 250 -16.01 -11.34 6.40
N TYR A 251 -15.14 -12.24 6.88
CA TYR A 251 -14.52 -12.15 8.19
C TYR A 251 -13.03 -12.38 8.18
N PHE A 252 -12.29 -11.53 8.91
CA PHE A 252 -10.86 -11.71 9.12
C PHE A 252 -10.43 -11.44 10.56
N ILE A 253 -9.28 -12.00 10.91
CA ILE A 253 -8.55 -11.70 12.14
C ILE A 253 -7.06 -11.51 11.83
N ASP A 254 -6.44 -10.58 12.56
CA ASP A 254 -4.98 -10.53 12.69
C ASP A 254 -4.58 -11.12 14.04
N ILE A 255 -3.58 -12.00 14.04
CA ILE A 255 -3.10 -12.67 15.25
C ILE A 255 -2.32 -11.66 16.12
N ASP A 256 -2.79 -11.43 17.35
CA ASP A 256 -2.16 -10.52 18.31
C ASP A 256 -1.28 -11.26 19.35
N SER A 257 -1.59 -12.53 19.61
CA SER A 257 -0.95 -13.36 20.63
C SER A 257 -0.92 -14.83 20.21
N VAL A 258 0.19 -15.51 20.52
CA VAL A 258 0.45 -16.90 20.09
C VAL A 258 0.92 -17.74 21.28
N GLN A 259 0.23 -18.85 21.54
CA GLN A 259 0.65 -19.90 22.47
C GLN A 259 1.12 -21.14 21.69
N SER A 260 1.58 -22.19 22.37
CA SER A 260 2.14 -23.36 21.68
C SER A 260 1.15 -24.03 20.72
N LYS A 261 -0.11 -24.19 21.13
CA LYS A 261 -1.14 -24.94 20.37
C LYS A 261 -2.35 -24.12 19.93
N VAL A 262 -2.44 -22.87 20.36
CA VAL A 262 -3.58 -21.98 20.08
C VAL A 262 -3.06 -20.56 19.87
N SER A 263 -3.81 -19.77 19.14
CA SER A 263 -3.51 -18.35 18.92
C SER A 263 -4.76 -17.52 19.07
N PHE A 264 -4.56 -16.23 19.24
CA PHE A 264 -5.61 -15.26 19.50
C PHE A 264 -5.50 -14.09 18.55
N GLY A 265 -6.63 -13.57 18.14
CA GLY A 265 -6.74 -12.35 17.34
C GLY A 265 -7.90 -11.50 17.82
N LYS A 266 -7.86 -10.23 17.43
CA LYS A 266 -8.95 -9.27 17.65
C LYS A 266 -9.54 -8.84 16.33
N CYS A 267 -10.85 -8.64 16.33
CA CYS A 267 -11.57 -8.02 15.24
C CYS A 267 -12.44 -6.87 15.76
N TYR A 268 -12.35 -5.72 15.10
CA TYR A 268 -13.09 -4.50 15.43
C TYR A 268 -14.16 -4.25 14.37
N ILE A 269 -15.15 -5.15 14.27
CA ILE A 269 -16.30 -4.96 13.38
C ILE A 269 -17.56 -4.76 14.24
N TYR A 270 -18.07 -3.54 14.23
CA TYR A 270 -19.32 -3.17 14.89
C TYR A 270 -20.48 -3.90 14.20
N ASN A 271 -21.36 -4.51 15.00
CA ASN A 271 -22.62 -5.12 14.53
C ASN A 271 -22.47 -6.24 13.50
N MET A 272 -21.36 -6.97 13.52
CA MET A 272 -21.21 -8.15 12.68
C MET A 272 -22.07 -9.31 13.18
N ASP A 273 -22.82 -9.95 12.28
CA ASP A 273 -23.61 -11.14 12.62
C ASP A 273 -22.68 -12.29 13.03
N GLU A 274 -23.02 -12.95 14.12
CA GLU A 274 -22.30 -14.11 14.64
C GLU A 274 -22.16 -15.25 13.62
N GLN A 275 -22.98 -15.29 12.57
CA GLN A 275 -22.91 -16.29 11.51
C GLN A 275 -21.55 -16.33 10.81
N TYR A 276 -20.85 -15.21 10.70
CA TYR A 276 -19.59 -15.10 9.98
C TYR A 276 -18.38 -15.63 10.78
N PHE A 277 -18.52 -15.76 12.11
CA PHE A 277 -17.42 -16.18 13.00
C PHE A 277 -17.90 -17.19 14.07
N ARG A 278 -18.71 -18.18 13.65
CA ARG A 278 -19.14 -19.27 14.52
C ARG A 278 -17.96 -20.16 14.93
N ILE A 279 -18.08 -20.78 16.11
CA ILE A 279 -17.14 -21.83 16.50
C ILE A 279 -17.20 -22.96 15.47
N GLY A 280 -16.04 -23.39 15.00
CA GLY A 280 -15.87 -24.38 13.94
C GLY A 280 -15.68 -23.79 12.55
N THR A 281 -15.93 -22.48 12.34
CA THR A 281 -15.66 -21.81 11.06
C THR A 281 -14.18 -21.95 10.70
N GLU A 282 -13.93 -22.44 9.49
CA GLU A 282 -12.59 -22.54 8.93
C GLU A 282 -12.13 -21.17 8.43
N MET A 283 -10.88 -20.83 8.74
CA MET A 283 -10.21 -19.66 8.21
C MET A 283 -8.87 -20.08 7.61
N ARG A 284 -8.40 -19.35 6.62
CA ARG A 284 -7.10 -19.61 5.99
C ARG A 284 -6.30 -18.34 5.85
N THR A 285 -4.97 -18.49 5.85
CA THR A 285 -4.10 -17.38 5.45
C THR A 285 -4.36 -17.04 3.97
N LYS A 286 -4.59 -18.03 3.10
CA LYS A 286 -4.88 -17.85 1.67
C LYS A 286 -5.79 -18.95 1.14
N TRP A 287 -6.90 -18.58 0.48
CA TRP A 287 -7.89 -19.52 -0.07
C TRP A 287 -7.60 -19.97 -1.50
N LYS A 288 -7.19 -19.06 -2.39
CA LYS A 288 -6.93 -19.34 -3.81
C LYS A 288 -5.43 -19.23 -4.11
N GLN A 289 -4.85 -20.21 -4.81
CA GLN A 289 -3.43 -20.21 -5.20
C GLN A 289 -3.15 -19.47 -6.49
#